data_AF-A0A7E5X599-F1
#
_entry.id   AF-A0A7E5X599-F1
#
_cell.length_a   1.000
_cell.length_b   1.000
_cell.length_c   1.000
_cell.angle_alpha   90.00
_cell.angle_beta   90.00
_cell.angle_gamma   90.00
#
_symmetry.space_group_name_H-M   'P 1'
#
loop_
_entity.id
_entity.type
_entity.pdbx_description
1 polymer ?
#
loop_
_entity_poly.entity_id
_entity_poly.type
_entity_poly.pdbx_seq_one_letter_code
_entity_poly.pdbx_strand_id
1 'polypeptide(L)'
;MTDSSTSSKKSSVEVVYKKVVEDESSEEVPMEDWSSLELDFVYYNFKRDLHEQGLYDPGSEDICAKYICMSDSSVLRHVYYNYPAVKDPGILEALEQPEPVVTYADDGQDLYLAVCRIMHICPIRIFHKSLLSKTIDLKYYGIYPKGFRAMAIALSRNTFVKTLDLTDNWIPHDGCLHLGEMIKENDSLVEIDFTGCRIGPRGTQILAHYLRFNRTLLKLNLSGNEMEDTGAEFLSSALRLGSRLVDVNLSRNKLSAKAVYSLCEAFEVYNRLTHLNLSWNMILSPKAVFTLCNYLAENKSFSEFDLSWNSIAGSRVGQAIQTLLSNNKINRVILNHNRLSGEAVKFIGLGLIKAKKLETLDLSFNPLTSSDAFNLLVRLKDRRVKLKNLLLDNVIVETKFIQTLKEIQRMKSRQKTLVTHGYVNPSHSPMPTDIRPLLLRRAEAVGQAAKKKSHRVDAALVFMQMYKMNPEPINIKEFSRLSLMLGLHLGDPFVDEMYDAFPGPKSGKLVKLIDMAQVMEFVKRLYPDRRLPATPPSASAPPTPPPPSKAQAKSP
;
A
#
# COMPACT_ATOMS: atom_id res chain seq x y z
N MET A 1 12.01 -4.70 83.75
CA MET A 1 10.60 -4.96 84.12
C MET A 1 9.79 -3.89 83.40
N THR A 2 9.02 -4.13 82.34
CA THR A 2 8.31 -5.32 81.85
C THR A 2 7.98 -5.11 80.36
N ASP A 3 7.88 -6.24 79.65
CA ASP A 3 7.46 -6.42 78.26
C ASP A 3 6.11 -5.80 77.87
N SER A 4 5.93 -5.47 76.58
CA SER A 4 5.18 -6.33 75.63
C SER A 4 4.48 -5.56 74.49
N SER A 5 4.70 -6.06 73.27
CA SER A 5 3.73 -6.19 72.17
C SER A 5 3.25 -4.96 71.39
N THR A 6 3.91 -4.70 70.27
CA THR A 6 3.34 -3.99 69.11
C THR A 6 2.58 -4.98 68.21
N SER A 7 1.26 -4.88 68.23
CA SER A 7 0.34 -5.58 67.31
C SER A 7 0.35 -4.93 65.92
N SER A 8 0.83 -5.66 64.91
CA SER A 8 0.71 -5.28 63.50
C SER A 8 -0.69 -5.61 62.98
N LYS A 9 -1.54 -4.58 62.82
CA LYS A 9 -2.80 -4.67 62.06
C LYS A 9 -2.48 -4.99 60.59
N LYS A 10 -2.76 -6.22 60.15
CA LYS A 10 -2.93 -6.53 58.73
C LYS A 10 -4.24 -5.91 58.26
N SER A 11 -4.16 -4.89 57.41
CA SER A 11 -5.32 -4.37 56.66
C SER A 11 -5.73 -5.40 55.61
N SER A 12 -6.98 -5.85 55.70
CA SER A 12 -7.65 -6.67 54.68
C SER A 12 -7.76 -5.88 53.37
N VAL A 13 -7.16 -6.40 52.31
CA VAL A 13 -7.35 -5.88 50.94
C VAL A 13 -8.64 -6.48 50.39
N GLU A 14 -9.60 -5.61 50.10
CA GLU A 14 -10.89 -5.95 49.48
C GLU A 14 -10.66 -6.13 47.96
N VAL A 15 -10.80 -7.36 47.47
CA VAL A 15 -10.63 -7.67 46.04
C VAL A 15 -11.96 -7.39 45.31
N VAL A 16 -12.04 -6.23 44.68
CA VAL A 16 -13.16 -5.79 43.83
C VAL A 16 -12.90 -6.20 42.37
N TYR A 17 -12.96 -7.50 42.07
CA TYR A 17 -13.47 -8.09 40.81
C TYR A 17 -13.09 -9.58 40.73
N LYS A 18 -14.08 -10.46 40.67
CA LYS A 18 -13.91 -11.90 40.42
C LYS A 18 -14.18 -12.14 38.93
N LYS A 19 -13.18 -12.61 38.19
CA LYS A 19 -13.36 -13.05 36.80
C LYS A 19 -14.16 -14.35 36.82
N VAL A 20 -15.37 -14.33 36.27
CA VAL A 20 -16.13 -15.56 36.00
C VAL A 20 -15.41 -16.28 34.86
N VAL A 21 -14.81 -17.41 35.18
CA VAL A 21 -14.35 -18.39 34.21
C VAL A 21 -15.46 -19.43 34.16
N GLU A 22 -16.25 -19.40 33.09
CA GLU A 22 -17.07 -20.56 32.70
C GLU A 22 -16.11 -21.54 32.03
N ASP A 23 -15.59 -22.48 32.82
CA ASP A 23 -15.00 -23.71 32.31
C ASP A 23 -15.91 -24.85 32.79
N GLU A 24 -16.78 -25.34 31.90
CA GLU A 24 -17.39 -26.66 32.04
C GLU A 24 -16.29 -27.72 31.82
N SER A 25 -15.66 -28.19 32.89
CA SER A 25 -15.10 -29.54 32.97
C SER A 25 -14.70 -29.88 34.40
N SER A 26 -15.47 -30.80 35.00
CA SER A 26 -15.25 -31.47 36.30
C SER A 26 -14.69 -30.60 37.44
N GLU A 27 -15.58 -30.15 38.33
CA GLU A 27 -15.19 -29.72 39.68
C GLU A 27 -14.41 -30.86 40.35
N GLU A 28 -13.12 -30.66 40.58
CA GLU A 28 -12.35 -31.55 41.45
C GLU A 28 -12.87 -31.40 42.89
N VAL A 29 -13.34 -32.52 43.41
CA VAL A 29 -13.94 -32.63 44.75
C VAL A 29 -12.88 -32.28 45.81
N PRO A 30 -13.24 -31.56 46.89
CA PRO A 30 -12.31 -31.20 47.96
C PRO A 30 -11.50 -32.40 48.45
N MET A 31 -10.22 -32.21 48.76
CA MET A 31 -9.26 -33.27 49.13
C MET A 31 -9.73 -34.16 50.30
N GLU A 32 -10.64 -33.64 51.13
CA GLU A 32 -11.25 -34.30 52.28
C GLU A 32 -12.33 -35.34 51.88
N ASP A 33 -12.90 -35.21 50.68
CA ASP A 33 -13.94 -36.08 50.11
C ASP A 33 -13.38 -37.12 49.11
N TRP A 34 -12.05 -37.29 49.06
CA TRP A 34 -11.35 -38.34 48.30
C TRP A 34 -11.51 -39.72 48.98
N SER A 35 -12.72 -40.04 49.44
CA SER A 35 -13.05 -41.23 50.22
C SER A 35 -13.10 -42.54 49.40
N SER A 36 -12.60 -42.54 48.16
CA SER A 36 -12.57 -43.74 47.29
C SER A 36 -11.16 -44.22 46.94
N LEU A 37 -10.12 -43.69 47.58
CA LEU A 37 -8.73 -44.12 47.40
C LEU A 37 -8.02 -44.42 48.73
N GLU A 38 -8.68 -45.09 49.66
CA GLU A 38 -7.94 -45.99 50.57
C GLU A 38 -7.51 -47.20 49.75
N LEU A 39 -6.31 -47.12 49.17
CA LEU A 39 -5.65 -48.26 48.56
C LEU A 39 -5.11 -49.14 49.67
N ASP A 40 -5.84 -50.20 50.01
CA ASP A 40 -5.25 -51.36 50.67
C ASP A 40 -4.19 -51.94 49.73
N PHE A 41 -2.95 -51.49 49.90
CA PHE A 41 -1.81 -52.10 49.24
C PHE A 41 -1.69 -53.52 49.80
N VAL A 42 -2.10 -54.51 49.01
CA VAL A 42 -1.70 -55.89 49.24
C VAL A 42 -0.19 -55.94 49.00
N TYR A 43 0.59 -55.75 50.07
CA TYR A 43 2.05 -55.76 50.05
C TYR A 43 2.63 -57.13 49.64
N TYR A 44 1.81 -58.16 49.62
CA TYR A 44 2.22 -59.53 49.34
C TYR A 44 1.93 -59.91 47.89
N ASN A 45 2.99 -59.94 47.06
CA ASN A 45 2.93 -60.49 45.71
C ASN A 45 3.69 -61.81 45.67
N PHE A 46 2.94 -62.91 45.79
CA PHE A 46 3.48 -64.27 45.82
C PHE A 46 4.41 -64.60 44.63
N LYS A 47 4.15 -64.04 43.44
CA LYS A 47 5.02 -64.26 42.27
C LYS A 47 6.35 -63.51 42.36
N ARG A 48 6.37 -62.33 42.99
CA ARG A 48 7.60 -61.55 43.20
C ARG A 48 8.54 -62.28 44.17
N ASP A 49 7.99 -62.80 45.27
CA ASP A 49 8.76 -63.56 46.25
C ASP A 49 9.32 -64.87 45.66
N LEU A 50 8.56 -65.52 44.76
CA LEU A 50 9.03 -66.71 44.03
C LEU A 50 10.11 -66.39 42.99
N HIS A 51 10.06 -65.23 42.34
CA HIS A 51 11.11 -64.79 41.40
C HIS A 51 12.42 -64.50 42.13
N GLU A 52 12.36 -63.79 43.27
CA GLU A 52 13.54 -63.50 44.09
C GLU A 52 14.17 -64.77 44.67
N GLN A 53 13.38 -65.82 44.91
CA GLN A 53 13.86 -67.15 45.31
C GLN A 53 14.37 -68.01 44.13
N GLY A 54 14.30 -67.51 42.89
CA GLY A 54 14.70 -68.24 41.68
C GLY A 54 13.77 -69.41 41.32
N LEU A 55 12.59 -69.49 41.93
CA LEU A 55 11.59 -70.55 41.75
C LEU A 55 10.53 -70.21 40.69
N TYR A 56 10.59 -69.01 40.12
CA TYR A 56 9.71 -68.53 39.05
C TYR A 56 10.53 -67.70 38.04
N ASP A 57 10.44 -68.09 36.77
CA ASP A 57 11.01 -67.36 35.63
C ASP A 57 9.85 -66.91 34.74
N PRO A 58 9.63 -65.59 34.53
CA PRO A 58 8.52 -65.10 33.72
C PRO A 58 8.80 -65.38 32.23
N GLY A 59 8.59 -66.63 31.83
CA GLY A 59 8.58 -67.05 30.43
C GLY A 59 7.36 -66.53 29.66
N SER A 60 7.37 -66.73 28.34
CA SER A 60 6.37 -66.22 27.38
C SER A 60 4.95 -66.81 27.50
N GLU A 61 4.64 -67.53 28.58
CA GLU A 61 3.33 -68.15 28.83
C GLU A 61 2.42 -67.31 29.74
N ASP A 62 2.88 -66.16 30.24
CA ASP A 62 2.02 -65.23 30.96
C ASP A 62 1.09 -64.47 29.99
N ILE A 63 -0.17 -64.29 30.42
CA ILE A 63 -1.28 -63.80 29.59
C ILE A 63 -0.94 -62.43 28.99
N CYS A 64 -0.87 -62.37 27.65
CA CYS A 64 -0.69 -61.12 26.91
C CYS A 64 -1.84 -60.14 27.24
N ALA A 65 -1.52 -58.90 27.60
CA ALA A 65 -2.49 -57.87 28.03
C ALA A 65 -3.57 -57.55 26.99
N LYS A 66 -3.35 -57.93 25.72
CA LYS A 66 -4.38 -57.86 24.67
C LYS A 66 -5.62 -58.70 24.98
N TYR A 67 -5.49 -59.75 25.80
CA TYR A 67 -6.57 -60.69 26.14
C TYR A 67 -7.29 -60.34 27.45
N ILE A 68 -6.89 -59.28 28.14
CA ILE A 68 -7.55 -58.82 29.36
C ILE A 68 -8.32 -57.55 29.01
N CYS A 69 -9.64 -57.63 28.99
CA CYS A 69 -10.49 -56.44 28.78
C CYS A 69 -10.43 -55.54 30.02
N MET A 70 -9.61 -54.50 29.96
CA MET A 70 -9.52 -53.49 31.00
C MET A 70 -9.19 -52.11 30.41
N SER A 71 -9.62 -51.06 31.09
CA SER A 71 -9.34 -49.68 30.67
C SER A 71 -7.87 -49.32 30.92
N ASP A 72 -7.32 -48.39 30.13
CA ASP A 72 -5.95 -47.90 30.28
C ASP A 72 -5.65 -47.41 31.72
N SER A 73 -6.65 -46.80 32.37
CA SER A 73 -6.60 -46.34 33.77
C SER A 73 -6.53 -47.46 34.81
N SER A 74 -6.95 -48.68 34.46
CA SER A 74 -6.97 -49.84 35.35
C SER A 74 -5.70 -50.68 35.24
N VAL A 75 -4.89 -50.50 34.19
CA VAL A 75 -3.63 -51.25 33.96
C VAL A 75 -2.65 -51.04 35.11
N LEU A 76 -2.47 -49.79 35.57
CA LEU A 76 -1.55 -49.45 36.67
C LEU A 76 -2.01 -49.97 38.05
N ARG A 77 -3.29 -50.38 38.17
CA ARG A 77 -3.87 -50.94 39.40
C ARG A 77 -3.84 -52.47 39.41
N HIS A 78 -3.47 -53.10 38.29
CA HIS A 78 -3.49 -54.54 38.17
C HIS A 78 -2.31 -55.17 38.91
N VAL A 79 -2.58 -56.22 39.68
CA VAL A 79 -1.59 -56.91 40.54
C VAL A 79 -0.37 -57.40 39.75
N TYR A 80 -0.53 -57.68 38.45
CA TYR A 80 0.53 -58.12 37.53
C TYR A 80 1.30 -56.98 36.84
N TYR A 81 0.84 -55.73 36.92
CA TYR A 81 1.42 -54.55 36.26
C TYR A 81 1.87 -53.47 37.25
N ASN A 82 1.94 -53.80 38.53
CA ASN A 82 2.52 -52.93 39.54
C ASN A 82 4.05 -52.93 39.38
N TYR A 83 4.53 -52.28 38.31
CA TYR A 83 5.94 -52.00 38.13
C TYR A 83 6.38 -51.11 39.29
N PRO A 84 7.49 -51.43 39.98
CA PRO A 84 8.04 -50.52 40.97
C PRO A 84 8.24 -49.16 40.31
N ALA A 85 7.84 -48.09 41.00
CA ALA A 85 8.07 -46.73 40.53
C ALA A 85 9.53 -46.62 40.07
N VAL A 86 9.75 -46.21 38.82
CA VAL A 86 11.10 -46.00 38.28
C VAL A 86 11.74 -44.95 39.20
N LYS A 87 12.71 -45.39 40.00
CA LYS A 87 13.48 -44.50 40.85
C LYS A 87 14.37 -43.69 39.93
N ASP A 88 13.89 -42.52 39.52
CA ASP A 88 14.74 -41.52 38.92
C ASP A 88 15.66 -40.99 40.03
N PRO A 89 16.96 -41.33 40.02
CA PRO A 89 17.87 -40.91 41.09
C PRO A 89 18.01 -39.39 41.19
N GLY A 90 17.64 -38.64 40.13
CA GLY A 90 17.70 -37.18 40.11
C GLY A 90 16.41 -36.48 40.53
N ILE A 91 15.29 -37.17 40.72
CA ILE A 91 14.01 -36.49 40.97
C ILE A 91 13.93 -35.84 42.35
N LEU A 92 14.50 -36.48 43.38
CA LEU A 92 14.57 -35.90 44.71
C LEU A 92 15.53 -34.70 44.73
N GLU A 93 16.68 -34.82 44.05
CA GLU A 93 17.64 -33.72 43.91
C GLU A 93 17.04 -32.53 43.16
N ALA A 94 16.28 -32.77 42.08
CA ALA A 94 15.58 -31.73 41.33
C ALA A 94 14.44 -31.06 42.12
N LEU A 95 13.76 -31.81 43.01
CA LEU A 95 12.71 -31.28 43.89
C LEU A 95 13.30 -30.50 45.08
N GLU A 96 14.45 -30.93 45.61
CA GLU A 96 15.15 -30.28 46.71
C GLU A 96 15.91 -29.02 46.27
N GLN A 97 16.37 -28.98 45.01
CA GLN A 97 17.08 -27.85 44.42
C GLN A 97 16.36 -27.36 43.15
N PRO A 98 15.18 -26.74 43.29
CA PRO A 98 14.50 -26.17 42.13
C PRO A 98 15.40 -25.12 41.49
N GLU A 99 15.51 -25.15 40.15
CA GLU A 99 16.25 -24.13 39.42
C GLU A 99 15.74 -22.74 39.81
N PRO A 100 16.64 -21.80 40.19
CA PRO A 100 16.21 -20.48 40.62
C PRO A 100 15.46 -19.77 39.50
N VAL A 101 14.25 -19.29 39.79
CA VAL A 101 13.43 -18.55 38.82
C VAL A 101 14.18 -17.28 38.42
N VAL A 102 14.68 -17.23 37.19
CA VAL A 102 15.36 -16.05 36.66
C VAL A 102 14.33 -14.96 36.38
N THR A 103 14.41 -13.87 37.12
CA THR A 103 13.59 -12.68 36.91
C THR A 103 14.38 -11.65 36.11
N TYR A 104 13.74 -11.04 35.12
CA TYR A 104 14.33 -9.99 34.29
C TYR A 104 13.69 -8.65 34.63
N ALA A 105 14.45 -7.57 34.50
CA ALA A 105 13.91 -6.23 34.61
C ALA A 105 12.89 -5.95 33.48
N ASP A 106 11.90 -5.10 33.77
CA ASP A 106 10.89 -4.65 32.79
C ASP A 106 11.49 -3.73 31.70
N ASP A 107 12.81 -3.50 31.67
CA ASP A 107 13.48 -2.83 30.53
C ASP A 107 13.69 -3.76 29.33
N GLY A 108 13.63 -5.08 29.53
CA GLY A 108 13.77 -6.08 28.48
C GLY A 108 15.18 -6.31 27.93
N GLN A 109 16.24 -5.66 28.43
CA GLN A 109 17.60 -5.83 27.90
C GLN A 109 18.15 -7.24 28.16
N ASP A 110 18.20 -7.64 29.43
CA ASP A 110 18.69 -8.96 29.82
C ASP A 110 17.78 -10.07 29.30
N LEU A 111 16.46 -9.83 29.30
CA LEU A 111 15.48 -10.74 28.71
C LEU A 111 15.75 -10.96 27.21
N TYR A 112 16.03 -9.89 26.45
CA TYR A 112 16.34 -10.00 25.04
C TYR A 112 17.59 -10.85 24.80
N LEU A 113 18.67 -10.62 25.55
CA LEU A 113 19.91 -11.40 25.42
C LEU A 113 19.69 -12.87 25.80
N ALA A 114 18.92 -13.14 26.84
CA ALA A 114 18.58 -14.51 27.25
C ALA A 114 17.75 -15.23 26.19
N VAL A 115 16.70 -14.58 25.65
CA VAL A 115 15.88 -15.13 24.57
C VAL A 115 16.71 -15.37 23.32
N CYS A 116 17.63 -14.45 22.97
CA CYS A 116 18.54 -14.65 21.84
C CYS A 116 19.45 -15.88 22.02
N ARG A 117 19.95 -16.12 23.24
CA ARG A 117 20.76 -17.32 23.56
C ARG A 117 19.94 -18.60 23.41
N ILE A 118 18.72 -18.63 23.98
CA ILE A 118 17.80 -19.78 23.91
C ILE A 118 17.41 -20.09 22.46
N MET A 119 17.16 -19.06 21.65
CA MET A 119 16.76 -19.21 20.26
C MET A 119 17.93 -19.40 19.28
N HIS A 120 19.17 -19.38 19.77
CA HIS A 120 20.40 -19.41 18.97
C HIS A 120 20.43 -18.35 17.85
N ILE A 121 20.05 -17.12 18.17
CA ILE A 121 20.09 -15.97 17.24
C ILE A 121 21.11 -14.92 17.68
N CYS A 122 21.76 -14.28 16.72
CA CYS A 122 22.67 -13.16 17.00
C CYS A 122 21.87 -11.93 17.46
N PRO A 123 22.13 -11.38 18.67
CA PRO A 123 21.42 -10.20 19.16
C PRO A 123 21.70 -8.96 18.31
N ILE A 124 20.65 -8.19 18.03
CA ILE A 124 20.75 -6.90 17.33
C ILE A 124 21.22 -5.85 18.35
N ARG A 125 22.49 -5.45 18.26
CA ARG A 125 23.11 -4.53 19.23
C ARG A 125 22.38 -3.20 19.36
N ILE A 126 21.90 -2.63 18.25
CA ILE A 126 21.19 -1.35 18.26
C ILE A 126 19.81 -1.48 18.93
N PHE A 127 19.06 -2.56 18.66
CA PHE A 127 17.81 -2.88 19.34
C PHE A 127 18.01 -3.00 20.85
N HIS A 128 18.98 -3.81 21.29
CA HIS A 128 19.30 -3.99 22.70
C HIS A 128 19.56 -2.66 23.41
N LYS A 129 20.41 -1.80 22.83
CA LYS A 129 20.69 -0.48 23.40
C LYS A 129 19.45 0.42 23.44
N SER A 130 18.62 0.38 22.40
CA SER A 130 17.46 1.23 22.27
C SER A 130 16.27 0.81 23.15
N LEU A 131 16.30 -0.34 23.82
CA LEU A 131 15.28 -0.75 24.80
C LEU A 131 15.17 0.21 26.01
N LEU A 132 16.24 0.94 26.34
CA LEU A 132 16.25 1.97 27.37
C LEU A 132 15.93 3.37 26.84
N SER A 133 15.62 3.48 25.55
CA SER A 133 15.34 4.74 24.88
C SER A 133 13.87 4.88 24.52
N LYS A 134 13.41 6.10 24.23
CA LYS A 134 12.02 6.33 23.81
C LYS A 134 11.71 5.80 22.41
N THR A 135 12.73 5.58 21.58
CA THR A 135 12.57 5.32 20.15
C THR A 135 13.50 4.22 19.69
N ILE A 136 12.94 3.13 19.15
CA ILE A 136 13.70 2.09 18.46
C ILE A 136 13.62 2.37 16.97
N ASP A 137 14.76 2.68 16.36
CA ASP A 137 14.90 2.87 14.91
C ASP A 137 15.65 1.69 14.31
N LEU A 138 14.95 0.87 13.52
CA LEU A 138 15.49 -0.27 12.78
C LEU A 138 15.12 -0.18 11.30
N LYS A 139 15.01 1.03 10.74
CA LYS A 139 14.71 1.21 9.31
C LYS A 139 15.74 0.51 8.44
N TYR A 140 15.27 -0.21 7.42
CA TYR A 140 16.11 -0.88 6.41
C TYR A 140 17.10 -1.90 7.00
N TYR A 141 16.89 -2.38 8.23
CA TYR A 141 17.88 -3.20 8.93
C TYR A 141 17.98 -4.63 8.38
N GLY A 142 16.88 -5.18 7.86
CA GLY A 142 16.81 -6.56 7.38
C GLY A 142 16.73 -7.57 8.52
N ILE A 143 15.76 -7.39 9.42
CA ILE A 143 15.56 -8.29 10.57
C ILE A 143 15.25 -9.71 10.09
N TYR A 144 16.01 -10.69 10.60
CA TYR A 144 15.76 -12.10 10.34
C TYR A 144 14.42 -12.54 10.97
N PRO A 145 13.59 -13.37 10.30
CA PRO A 145 12.27 -13.79 10.79
C PRO A 145 12.16 -14.19 12.26
N LYS A 146 13.11 -15.00 12.76
CA LYS A 146 13.12 -15.42 14.18
C LYS A 146 13.43 -14.27 15.15
N GLY A 147 14.09 -13.21 14.68
CA GLY A 147 14.40 -12.02 15.44
C GLY A 147 13.16 -11.27 15.92
N PHE A 148 12.06 -11.27 15.14
CA PHE A 148 10.81 -10.61 15.53
C PHE A 148 10.23 -11.21 16.82
N ARG A 149 10.33 -12.53 17.02
CA ARG A 149 9.88 -13.18 18.25
C ARG A 149 10.66 -12.69 19.48
N ALA A 150 11.99 -12.65 19.37
CA ALA A 150 12.84 -12.20 20.46
C ALA A 150 12.63 -10.71 20.78
N MET A 151 12.47 -9.88 19.75
CA MET A 151 12.16 -8.46 19.90
C MET A 151 10.79 -8.24 20.54
N ALA A 152 9.78 -8.99 20.10
CA ALA A 152 8.42 -8.92 20.64
C ALA A 152 8.40 -9.26 22.14
N ILE A 153 9.03 -10.37 22.53
CA ILE A 153 9.10 -10.79 23.94
C ILE A 153 9.76 -9.71 24.81
N ALA A 154 10.89 -9.14 24.36
CA ALA A 154 11.58 -8.08 25.08
C ALA A 154 10.75 -6.79 25.23
N LEU A 155 9.89 -6.49 24.23
CA LEU A 155 9.05 -5.30 24.23
C LEU A 155 7.73 -5.47 24.98
N SER A 156 7.22 -6.69 25.19
CA SER A 156 5.89 -6.92 25.77
C SER A 156 5.67 -6.20 27.11
N ARG A 157 6.70 -6.13 27.96
CA ARG A 157 6.65 -5.45 29.27
C ARG A 157 7.50 -4.17 29.34
N ASN A 158 8.10 -3.77 28.21
CA ASN A 158 8.95 -2.60 28.17
C ASN A 158 8.13 -1.32 28.38
N THR A 159 8.54 -0.47 29.32
CA THR A 159 7.84 0.78 29.66
C THR A 159 8.48 2.04 29.07
N PHE A 160 9.73 1.94 28.62
CA PHE A 160 10.55 3.05 28.13
C PHE A 160 10.23 3.45 26.69
N VAL A 161 10.09 2.47 25.80
CA VAL A 161 9.95 2.66 24.36
C VAL A 161 8.54 3.15 24.05
N LYS A 162 8.45 4.28 23.34
CA LYS A 162 7.20 4.90 22.88
C LYS A 162 6.99 4.75 21.39
N THR A 163 8.08 4.66 20.62
CA THR A 163 8.05 4.57 19.17
C THR A 163 8.89 3.40 18.68
N LEU A 164 8.32 2.56 17.83
CA LEU A 164 9.01 1.46 17.15
C LEU A 164 8.93 1.66 15.64
N ASP A 165 10.07 1.85 14.99
CA ASP A 165 10.17 2.04 13.54
C ASP A 165 10.88 0.84 12.90
N LEU A 166 10.11 0.07 12.12
CA LEU A 166 10.58 -1.10 11.38
C LEU A 166 10.51 -0.89 9.87
N THR A 167 10.50 0.35 9.39
CA THR A 167 10.33 0.67 7.96
C THR A 167 11.22 -0.20 7.06
N ASP A 168 10.63 -0.75 6.01
CA ASP A 168 11.27 -1.57 4.98
C ASP A 168 12.01 -2.81 5.55
N ASN A 169 11.49 -3.41 6.62
CA ASN A 169 11.85 -4.77 7.04
C ASN A 169 10.77 -5.75 6.59
N TRP A 170 11.15 -6.87 6.00
CA TRP A 170 10.17 -7.89 5.64
C TRP A 170 9.65 -8.60 6.89
N ILE A 171 8.41 -8.30 7.27
CA ILE A 171 7.74 -8.93 8.41
C ILE A 171 6.94 -10.15 7.90
N PRO A 172 7.36 -11.39 8.21
CA PRO A 172 6.58 -12.58 7.85
C PRO A 172 5.30 -12.68 8.69
N HIS A 173 4.36 -13.54 8.30
CA HIS A 173 3.12 -13.72 9.06
C HIS A 173 3.35 -14.12 10.53
N ASP A 174 4.36 -14.96 10.80
CA ASP A 174 4.75 -15.32 12.18
C ASP A 174 5.31 -14.11 12.94
N GLY A 175 6.02 -13.22 12.24
CA GLY A 175 6.45 -11.93 12.80
C GLY A 175 5.27 -11.04 13.17
N CYS A 176 4.23 -11.00 12.32
CA CYS A 176 2.99 -10.27 12.61
C CYS A 176 2.25 -10.85 13.83
N LEU A 177 2.30 -12.17 14.04
CA LEU A 177 1.74 -12.82 15.22
C LEU A 177 2.44 -12.35 16.49
N HIS A 178 3.77 -12.47 16.54
CA HIS A 178 4.54 -12.07 17.71
C HIS A 178 4.45 -10.57 18.00
N LEU A 179 4.50 -9.73 16.95
CA LEU A 179 4.31 -8.30 17.08
C LEU A 179 2.89 -7.95 17.54
N GLY A 180 1.87 -8.68 17.06
CA GLY A 180 0.49 -8.53 17.50
C GLY A 180 0.30 -8.85 18.98
N GLU A 181 0.84 -9.98 19.45
CA GLU A 181 0.84 -10.36 20.87
C GLU A 181 1.54 -9.31 21.73
N MET A 182 2.70 -8.83 21.29
CA MET A 182 3.42 -7.74 21.96
C MET A 182 2.57 -6.47 22.02
N ILE A 183 1.91 -6.07 20.93
CA ILE A 183 1.00 -4.91 20.91
C ILE A 183 -0.14 -5.08 21.92
N LYS A 184 -0.70 -6.28 22.06
CA LYS A 184 -1.78 -6.55 23.02
C LYS A 184 -1.33 -6.34 24.47
N GLU A 185 -0.15 -6.82 24.82
CA GLU A 185 0.37 -6.81 26.20
C GLU A 185 1.06 -5.49 26.56
N ASN A 186 1.71 -4.83 25.59
CA ASN A 186 2.47 -3.61 25.83
C ASN A 186 1.55 -2.41 26.11
N ASP A 187 1.80 -1.73 27.22
CA ASP A 187 1.02 -0.60 27.71
C ASP A 187 1.73 0.75 27.53
N SER A 188 2.86 0.77 26.82
CA SER A 188 3.78 1.90 26.81
C SER A 188 4.00 2.49 25.41
N LEU A 189 3.94 1.67 24.36
CA LEU A 189 4.08 2.03 22.95
C LEU A 189 2.90 2.88 22.49
N VAL A 190 3.24 3.96 21.79
CA VAL A 190 2.29 4.96 21.30
C VAL A 190 2.27 5.00 19.77
N GLU A 191 3.40 4.71 19.13
CA GLU A 191 3.58 4.82 17.70
C GLU A 191 4.37 3.64 17.13
N ILE A 192 3.85 3.06 16.05
CA ILE A 192 4.52 1.98 15.31
C ILE A 192 4.54 2.32 13.82
N ASP A 193 5.73 2.24 13.23
CA ASP A 193 5.93 2.38 11.78
C ASP A 193 6.27 1.04 11.15
N PHE A 194 5.37 0.55 10.30
CA PHE A 194 5.52 -0.64 9.49
C PHE A 194 5.54 -0.32 7.99
N THR A 195 5.98 0.88 7.60
CA THR A 195 6.06 1.26 6.17
C THR A 195 6.86 0.23 5.38
N GLY A 196 6.35 -0.21 4.22
CA GLY A 196 7.08 -1.09 3.29
C GLY A 196 7.36 -2.50 3.82
N CYS A 197 6.70 -2.95 4.89
CA CYS A 197 7.04 -4.20 5.58
C CYS A 197 6.50 -5.49 4.93
N ARG A 198 5.78 -5.38 3.79
CA ARG A 198 5.15 -6.50 3.06
C ARG A 198 4.21 -7.37 3.93
N ILE A 199 3.48 -6.74 4.84
CA ILE A 199 2.56 -7.42 5.77
C ILE A 199 1.45 -8.18 5.03
N GLY A 200 0.95 -7.63 3.93
CA GLY A 200 -0.14 -8.20 3.14
C GLY A 200 -1.48 -8.32 3.88
N PRO A 201 -2.51 -8.89 3.25
CA PRO A 201 -3.83 -9.01 3.86
C PRO A 201 -3.85 -9.94 5.09
N ARG A 202 -3.12 -11.05 5.03
CA ARG A 202 -3.06 -12.05 6.12
C ARG A 202 -2.31 -11.53 7.33
N GLY A 203 -1.16 -10.87 7.14
CA GLY A 203 -0.46 -10.22 8.26
C GLY A 203 -1.33 -9.13 8.90
N THR A 204 -2.06 -8.38 8.07
CA THR A 204 -3.00 -7.36 8.57
C THR A 204 -4.11 -7.98 9.41
N GLN A 205 -4.69 -9.11 8.98
CA GLN A 205 -5.70 -9.83 9.75
C GLN A 205 -5.19 -10.15 11.17
N ILE A 206 -3.96 -10.67 11.26
CA ILE A 206 -3.32 -11.03 12.51
C ILE A 206 -3.15 -9.77 13.38
N LEU A 207 -2.53 -8.71 12.85
CA LEU A 207 -2.34 -7.46 13.60
C LEU A 207 -3.68 -6.84 14.06
N ALA A 208 -4.68 -6.80 13.17
CA ALA A 208 -6.02 -6.30 13.45
C ALA A 208 -6.74 -7.09 14.56
N HIS A 209 -6.47 -8.38 14.68
CA HIS A 209 -6.98 -9.17 15.80
C HIS A 209 -6.51 -8.62 17.15
N TYR A 210 -5.23 -8.24 17.27
CA TYR A 210 -4.66 -7.77 18.54
C TYR A 210 -4.86 -6.26 18.79
N LEU A 211 -4.89 -5.45 17.73
CA LEU A 211 -5.09 -3.98 17.81
C LEU A 211 -6.37 -3.55 18.53
N ARG A 212 -7.39 -4.41 18.59
CA ARG A 212 -8.65 -4.15 19.30
C ARG A 212 -8.52 -4.22 20.83
N PHE A 213 -7.47 -4.85 21.35
CA PHE A 213 -7.24 -5.01 22.80
C PHE A 213 -6.33 -3.94 23.35
N ASN A 214 -5.34 -3.50 22.57
CA ASN A 214 -4.42 -2.46 22.98
C ASN A 214 -5.15 -1.13 23.26
N ARG A 215 -4.67 -0.38 24.26
CA ARG A 215 -5.28 0.89 24.69
C ARG A 215 -4.34 2.10 24.63
N THR A 216 -3.09 1.91 24.22
CA THR A 216 -2.00 2.87 24.34
C THR A 216 -1.44 3.30 22.97
N LEU A 217 -1.51 2.42 21.97
CA LEU A 217 -1.14 2.69 20.60
C LEU A 217 -2.13 3.69 19.97
N LEU A 218 -1.60 4.86 19.59
CA LEU A 218 -2.37 5.94 18.99
C LEU A 218 -2.03 6.15 17.51
N LYS A 219 -0.81 5.81 17.09
CA LYS A 219 -0.37 6.00 15.71
C LYS A 219 0.12 4.71 15.10
N LEU A 220 -0.38 4.41 13.90
CA LEU A 220 0.01 3.22 13.16
C LEU A 220 0.22 3.57 11.69
N ASN A 221 1.45 3.38 11.21
CA ASN A 221 1.78 3.53 9.80
C ASN A 221 1.88 2.16 9.14
N LEU A 222 0.96 1.88 8.22
CA LEU A 222 0.91 0.66 7.42
C LEU A 222 1.13 0.98 5.93
N SER A 223 1.77 2.11 5.60
CA SER A 223 2.00 2.49 4.21
C SER A 223 2.77 1.43 3.41
N GLY A 224 2.37 1.14 2.18
CA GLY A 224 3.17 0.28 1.29
C GLY A 224 3.21 -1.20 1.68
N ASN A 225 2.14 -1.74 2.28
CA ASN A 225 2.10 -3.12 2.77
C ASN A 225 1.26 -4.07 1.93
N GLU A 226 0.74 -3.62 0.78
CA GLU A 226 -0.09 -4.45 -0.11
C GLU A 226 -1.29 -5.09 0.62
N MET A 227 -1.92 -4.33 1.52
CA MET A 227 -3.05 -4.83 2.33
C MET A 227 -4.27 -5.22 1.50
N GLU A 228 -4.46 -4.58 0.34
CA GLU A 228 -5.65 -4.73 -0.51
C GLU A 228 -6.96 -4.44 0.25
N ASP A 229 -8.11 -4.68 -0.38
CA ASP A 229 -9.41 -4.41 0.25
C ASP A 229 -9.67 -5.29 1.47
N THR A 230 -9.19 -6.54 1.45
CA THR A 230 -9.37 -7.52 2.53
C THR A 230 -8.60 -7.14 3.79
N GLY A 231 -7.37 -6.63 3.67
CA GLY A 231 -6.63 -6.09 4.81
C GLY A 231 -7.32 -4.87 5.41
N ALA A 232 -7.84 -3.96 4.58
CA ALA A 232 -8.60 -2.80 5.06
C ALA A 232 -9.89 -3.21 5.78
N GLU A 233 -10.58 -4.27 5.34
CA GLU A 233 -11.75 -4.82 6.02
C GLU A 233 -11.41 -5.32 7.43
N PHE A 234 -10.30 -6.07 7.60
CA PHE A 234 -9.87 -6.51 8.93
C PHE A 234 -9.51 -5.35 9.85
N LEU A 235 -8.80 -4.34 9.34
CA LEU A 235 -8.48 -3.15 10.12
C LEU A 235 -9.75 -2.37 10.49
N SER A 236 -10.70 -2.24 9.56
CA SER A 236 -12.01 -1.63 9.80
C SER A 236 -12.76 -2.36 10.92
N SER A 237 -12.69 -3.69 10.94
CA SER A 237 -13.26 -4.49 12.03
C SER A 237 -12.59 -4.20 13.38
N ALA A 238 -11.25 -4.06 13.42
CA ALA A 238 -10.54 -3.70 14.65
C ALA A 238 -10.90 -2.30 15.17
N LEU A 239 -11.04 -1.32 14.26
CA LEU A 239 -11.48 0.03 14.60
C LEU A 239 -12.90 0.03 15.17
N ARG A 240 -13.83 -0.69 14.53
CA ARG A 240 -15.21 -0.86 15.00
C ARG A 240 -15.30 -1.56 16.35
N LEU A 241 -14.34 -2.42 16.69
CA LEU A 241 -14.27 -3.12 17.98
C LEU A 241 -13.52 -2.32 19.08
N GLY A 242 -13.26 -1.03 18.85
CA GLY A 242 -12.79 -0.12 19.90
C GLY A 242 -11.29 0.09 19.95
N SER A 243 -10.55 -0.15 18.86
CA SER A 243 -9.15 0.27 18.78
C SER A 243 -9.01 1.78 19.03
N ARG A 244 -7.95 2.18 19.75
CA ARG A 244 -7.73 3.58 20.18
C ARG A 244 -6.89 4.42 19.22
N LEU A 245 -6.68 3.92 18.01
CA LEU A 245 -5.92 4.62 16.97
C LEU A 245 -6.53 6.00 16.67
N VAL A 246 -5.64 6.98 16.53
CA VAL A 246 -5.92 8.40 16.31
C VAL A 246 -5.35 8.86 14.96
N ASP A 247 -4.20 8.31 14.57
CA ASP A 247 -3.52 8.58 13.31
C ASP A 247 -3.18 7.27 12.61
N VAL A 248 -3.73 7.08 11.41
CA VAL A 248 -3.51 5.87 10.61
C VAL A 248 -3.14 6.24 9.19
N ASN A 249 -1.99 5.72 8.76
CA ASN A 249 -1.53 5.84 7.39
C ASN A 249 -1.71 4.52 6.64
N LEU A 250 -2.62 4.52 5.66
CA LEU A 250 -2.92 3.39 4.78
C LEU A 250 -2.53 3.67 3.33
N SER A 251 -1.62 4.61 3.10
CA SER A 251 -1.18 4.94 1.74
C SER A 251 -0.50 3.76 1.04
N ARG A 252 -0.51 3.73 -0.30
CA ARG A 252 0.22 2.72 -1.10
C ARG A 252 -0.18 1.26 -0.78
N ASN A 253 -1.46 1.00 -0.48
CA ASN A 253 -1.94 -0.33 -0.09
C ASN A 253 -2.87 -1.00 -1.10
N LYS A 254 -2.97 -0.44 -2.32
CA LYS A 254 -3.86 -0.95 -3.39
C LYS A 254 -5.34 -0.99 -2.96
N LEU A 255 -5.77 -0.04 -2.11
CA LEU A 255 -7.15 0.04 -1.63
C LEU A 255 -8.10 0.53 -2.73
N SER A 256 -9.27 -0.09 -2.87
CA SER A 256 -10.28 0.28 -3.84
C SER A 256 -11.51 0.92 -3.18
N ALA A 257 -12.60 1.06 -3.94
CA ALA A 257 -13.90 1.49 -3.44
C ALA A 257 -14.42 0.60 -2.29
N LYS A 258 -14.11 -0.70 -2.29
CA LYS A 258 -14.59 -1.63 -1.25
C LYS A 258 -14.00 -1.30 0.12
N ALA A 259 -12.68 -1.10 0.19
CA ALA A 259 -12.00 -0.66 1.42
C ALA A 259 -12.62 0.62 2.00
N VAL A 260 -12.99 1.58 1.16
CA VAL A 260 -13.62 2.82 1.60
C VAL A 260 -14.97 2.57 2.27
N TYR A 261 -15.80 1.68 1.73
CA TYR A 261 -17.08 1.35 2.36
C TYR A 261 -16.88 0.67 3.72
N SER A 262 -15.95 -0.29 3.82
CA SER A 262 -15.62 -0.93 5.10
C SER A 262 -15.11 0.07 6.15
N LEU A 263 -14.27 1.02 5.73
CA LEU A 263 -13.77 2.08 6.61
C LEU A 263 -14.90 3.00 7.08
N CYS A 264 -15.80 3.42 6.18
CA CYS A 264 -16.97 4.23 6.55
C CYS A 264 -17.84 3.53 7.60
N GLU A 265 -18.13 2.24 7.44
CA GLU A 265 -18.88 1.46 8.43
C GLU A 265 -18.16 1.41 9.79
N ALA A 266 -16.83 1.29 9.80
CA ALA A 266 -16.06 1.30 11.03
C ALA A 266 -16.12 2.62 11.78
N PHE A 267 -16.30 3.73 11.06
CA PHE A 267 -16.34 5.04 11.67
C PHE A 267 -17.63 5.32 12.44
N GLU A 268 -18.73 4.61 12.18
CA GLU A 268 -20.06 4.88 12.78
C GLU A 268 -20.15 4.64 14.29
N VAL A 269 -19.32 3.76 14.86
CA VAL A 269 -19.49 3.29 16.25
C VAL A 269 -18.48 3.91 17.21
N TYR A 270 -17.20 3.52 17.13
CA TYR A 270 -16.15 3.88 18.10
C TYR A 270 -14.96 4.62 17.47
N ASN A 271 -15.23 5.61 16.63
CA ASN A 271 -14.17 6.31 15.91
C ASN A 271 -13.42 7.36 16.73
N ARG A 272 -12.13 7.12 16.95
CA ARG A 272 -11.17 8.08 17.53
C ARG A 272 -10.19 8.66 16.52
N LEU A 273 -10.28 8.26 15.24
CA LEU A 273 -9.40 8.76 14.20
C LEU A 273 -9.61 10.25 13.98
N THR A 274 -8.48 10.93 13.90
CA THR A 274 -8.38 12.36 13.62
C THR A 274 -7.61 12.60 12.31
N HIS A 275 -6.66 11.71 12.00
CA HIS A 275 -5.83 11.75 10.81
C HIS A 275 -5.96 10.42 10.07
N LEU A 276 -6.28 10.48 8.79
CA LEU A 276 -6.35 9.31 7.92
C LEU A 276 -5.68 9.63 6.58
N ASN A 277 -4.62 8.89 6.26
CA ASN A 277 -3.96 8.97 4.98
C ASN A 277 -4.35 7.78 4.08
N LEU A 278 -5.04 8.07 2.98
CA LEU A 278 -5.45 7.10 1.96
C LEU A 278 -4.74 7.37 0.63
N SER A 279 -3.63 8.11 0.62
CA SER A 279 -2.93 8.48 -0.60
C SER A 279 -2.36 7.30 -1.37
N TRP A 280 -2.12 7.46 -2.68
CA TRP A 280 -1.51 6.41 -3.52
C TRP A 280 -2.28 5.08 -3.46
N ASN A 281 -3.61 5.15 -3.46
CA ASN A 281 -4.49 3.98 -3.55
C ASN A 281 -5.28 4.02 -4.86
N MET A 282 -6.16 3.05 -5.06
CA MET A 282 -6.98 2.88 -6.26
C MET A 282 -8.45 3.30 -6.00
N ILE A 283 -8.66 4.37 -5.22
CA ILE A 283 -9.99 4.90 -4.90
C ILE A 283 -10.53 5.72 -6.09
N LEU A 284 -10.71 5.03 -7.22
CA LEU A 284 -11.11 5.60 -8.50
C LEU A 284 -12.60 5.95 -8.55
N SER A 285 -13.42 5.27 -7.76
CA SER A 285 -14.89 5.34 -7.83
C SER A 285 -15.42 6.67 -7.26
N PRO A 286 -16.08 7.53 -8.06
CA PRO A 286 -16.70 8.75 -7.56
C PRO A 286 -17.77 8.48 -6.50
N LYS A 287 -18.43 7.31 -6.55
CA LYS A 287 -19.45 6.93 -5.56
C LYS A 287 -18.82 6.68 -4.19
N ALA A 288 -17.68 6.00 -4.14
CA ALA A 288 -16.99 5.72 -2.88
C ALA A 288 -16.48 7.01 -2.23
N VAL A 289 -15.84 7.89 -3.01
CA VAL A 289 -15.40 9.21 -2.52
C VAL A 289 -16.59 10.05 -2.06
N PHE A 290 -17.71 9.99 -2.79
CA PHE A 290 -18.93 10.69 -2.40
C PHE A 290 -19.45 10.21 -1.03
N THR A 291 -19.53 8.90 -0.81
CA THR A 291 -19.93 8.32 0.47
C THR A 291 -18.98 8.73 1.59
N LEU A 292 -17.67 8.63 1.35
CA LEU A 292 -16.65 9.01 2.33
C LEU A 292 -16.73 10.49 2.72
N CYS A 293 -16.83 11.39 1.75
CA CYS A 293 -16.94 12.83 2.02
C CYS A 293 -18.24 13.20 2.74
N ASN A 294 -19.36 12.56 2.43
CA ASN A 294 -20.62 12.81 3.15
C ASN A 294 -20.53 12.33 4.60
N TYR A 295 -19.96 11.14 4.81
CA TYR A 295 -19.72 10.62 6.14
C TYR A 295 -18.82 11.58 6.96
N LEU A 296 -17.70 11.99 6.37
CA LEU A 296 -16.77 12.93 6.99
C LEU A 296 -17.38 14.33 7.20
N ALA A 297 -18.39 14.73 6.42
CA ALA A 297 -19.09 15.99 6.61
C ALA A 297 -19.83 16.05 7.95
N GLU A 298 -20.38 14.93 8.40
CA GLU A 298 -21.13 14.79 9.66
C GLU A 298 -20.23 14.40 10.85
N ASN A 299 -19.02 13.89 10.57
CA ASN A 299 -18.10 13.40 11.57
C ASN A 299 -17.55 14.51 12.50
N LYS A 300 -17.33 14.20 13.77
CA LYS A 300 -16.88 15.16 14.80
C LYS A 300 -15.44 14.97 15.28
N SER A 301 -14.73 13.97 14.77
CA SER A 301 -13.39 13.56 15.19
C SER A 301 -12.31 13.95 14.18
N PHE A 302 -12.55 13.80 12.87
CA PHE A 302 -11.53 14.04 11.84
C PHE A 302 -11.09 15.50 11.73
N SER A 303 -9.77 15.70 11.72
CA SER A 303 -9.12 16.98 11.45
C SER A 303 -8.43 17.00 10.10
N GLU A 304 -7.72 15.93 9.74
CA GLU A 304 -6.91 15.86 8.54
C GLU A 304 -7.28 14.65 7.68
N PHE A 305 -7.33 14.88 6.38
CA PHE A 305 -7.72 13.88 5.41
C PHE A 305 -6.92 14.00 4.11
N ASP A 306 -6.28 12.90 3.71
CA ASP A 306 -5.44 12.81 2.52
C ASP A 306 -5.95 11.74 1.54
N LEU A 307 -6.36 12.19 0.34
CA LEU A 307 -6.76 11.37 -0.81
C LEU A 307 -5.86 11.61 -2.02
N SER A 308 -4.64 12.09 -1.81
CA SER A 308 -3.72 12.35 -2.92
C SER A 308 -3.43 11.09 -3.73
N TRP A 309 -3.08 11.22 -5.01
CA TRP A 309 -2.70 10.07 -5.84
C TRP A 309 -3.75 8.94 -5.93
N ASN A 310 -5.04 9.26 -5.93
CA ASN A 310 -6.12 8.27 -6.12
C ASN A 310 -6.80 8.37 -7.50
N SER A 311 -6.30 9.26 -8.37
CA SER A 311 -6.84 9.47 -9.73
C SER A 311 -8.34 9.83 -9.72
N ILE A 312 -8.78 10.53 -8.67
CA ILE A 312 -10.16 10.94 -8.45
C ILE A 312 -10.57 12.02 -9.47
N ALA A 313 -11.75 11.88 -10.07
CA ALA A 313 -12.27 12.78 -11.10
C ALA A 313 -13.78 12.99 -10.99
N GLY A 314 -14.27 14.05 -11.64
CA GLY A 314 -15.70 14.25 -11.92
C GLY A 314 -16.41 15.23 -10.98
N SER A 315 -17.47 15.84 -11.50
CA SER A 315 -18.28 16.86 -10.82
C SER A 315 -18.90 16.36 -9.51
N ARG A 316 -19.33 15.10 -9.47
CA ARG A 316 -19.89 14.46 -8.26
C ARG A 316 -18.91 14.47 -7.09
N VAL A 317 -17.62 14.30 -7.35
CA VAL A 317 -16.60 14.38 -6.30
C VAL A 317 -16.43 15.81 -5.83
N GLY A 318 -16.44 16.79 -6.74
CA GLY A 318 -16.45 18.21 -6.37
C GLY A 318 -17.63 18.58 -5.46
N GLN A 319 -18.83 18.05 -5.75
CA GLN A 319 -20.01 18.22 -4.87
C GLN A 319 -19.81 17.55 -3.52
N ALA A 320 -19.22 16.35 -3.48
CA ALA A 320 -18.94 15.65 -2.23
C ALA A 320 -17.96 16.45 -1.35
N ILE A 321 -16.89 16.97 -1.94
CA ILE A 321 -15.92 17.83 -1.26
C ILE A 321 -16.61 19.13 -0.82
N GLN A 322 -17.49 19.72 -1.62
CA GLN A 322 -18.29 20.88 -1.21
C GLN A 322 -19.12 20.59 0.05
N THR A 323 -19.72 19.40 0.17
CA THR A 323 -20.42 18.97 1.38
C THR A 323 -19.46 18.80 2.55
N LEU A 324 -18.34 18.11 2.35
CA LEU A 324 -17.26 17.92 3.32
C LEU A 324 -16.78 19.24 3.93
N LEU A 325 -16.64 20.27 3.10
CA LEU A 325 -16.20 21.60 3.51
C LEU A 325 -17.17 22.32 4.47
N SER A 326 -18.39 21.80 4.68
CA SER A 326 -19.31 22.31 5.70
C SER A 326 -18.94 21.84 7.11
N ASN A 327 -18.05 20.85 7.24
CA ASN A 327 -17.56 20.33 8.50
C ASN A 327 -16.75 21.38 9.28
N ASN A 328 -16.91 21.41 10.62
CA ASN A 328 -16.30 22.40 11.51
C ASN A 328 -15.09 21.87 12.30
N LYS A 329 -14.58 20.68 11.99
CA LYS A 329 -13.39 20.06 12.60
C LYS A 329 -12.24 19.91 11.62
N ILE A 330 -12.57 19.68 10.34
CA ILE A 330 -11.56 19.49 9.30
C ILE A 330 -10.73 20.77 9.10
N ASN A 331 -9.42 20.64 9.28
CA ASN A 331 -8.44 21.70 9.14
C ASN A 331 -7.57 21.54 7.88
N ARG A 332 -7.38 20.32 7.38
CA ARG A 332 -6.49 20.02 6.25
C ARG A 332 -7.14 19.01 5.33
N VAL A 333 -7.30 19.40 4.07
CA VAL A 333 -7.82 18.54 2.99
C VAL A 333 -6.75 18.47 1.90
N ILE A 334 -6.19 17.28 1.71
CA ILE A 334 -5.09 17.03 0.78
C ILE A 334 -5.63 16.20 -0.39
N LEU A 335 -5.61 16.80 -1.59
CA LEU A 335 -6.19 16.24 -2.81
C LEU A 335 -5.22 16.33 -4.00
N ASN A 336 -3.92 16.56 -3.75
CA ASN A 336 -2.92 16.70 -4.81
C ASN A 336 -2.75 15.42 -5.64
N HIS A 337 -2.26 15.56 -6.87
CA HIS A 337 -2.07 14.45 -7.82
C HIS A 337 -3.35 13.63 -8.07
N ASN A 338 -4.48 14.30 -8.27
CA ASN A 338 -5.72 13.71 -8.74
C ASN A 338 -6.09 14.26 -10.13
N ARG A 339 -7.30 13.98 -10.61
CA ARG A 339 -7.83 14.42 -11.90
C ARG A 339 -8.98 15.41 -11.73
N LEU A 340 -8.88 16.32 -10.76
CA LEU A 340 -9.88 17.35 -10.50
C LEU A 340 -9.69 18.53 -11.45
N SER A 341 -10.75 18.93 -12.17
CA SER A 341 -10.76 20.09 -13.06
C SER A 341 -12.18 20.61 -13.29
N GLY A 342 -12.31 21.82 -13.85
CA GLY A 342 -13.59 22.39 -14.30
C GLY A 342 -14.69 22.43 -13.23
N GLU A 343 -15.83 21.82 -13.52
CA GLU A 343 -17.00 21.83 -12.61
C GLU A 343 -16.68 21.28 -11.21
N ALA A 344 -15.78 20.29 -11.09
CA ALA A 344 -15.40 19.76 -9.78
C ALA A 344 -14.76 20.86 -8.90
N VAL A 345 -13.84 21.63 -9.48
CA VAL A 345 -13.12 22.72 -8.80
C VAL A 345 -14.06 23.88 -8.49
N LYS A 346 -15.02 24.17 -9.37
CA LYS A 346 -16.07 25.16 -9.14
C LYS A 346 -16.91 24.81 -7.90
N PHE A 347 -17.34 23.55 -7.73
CA PHE A 347 -18.06 23.13 -6.52
C PHE A 347 -17.19 23.27 -5.25
N ILE A 348 -15.92 22.87 -5.31
CA ILE A 348 -14.96 23.06 -4.21
C ILE A 348 -14.86 24.54 -3.83
N GLY A 349 -14.69 25.44 -4.82
CA GLY A 349 -14.61 26.88 -4.61
C GLY A 349 -15.88 27.48 -3.98
N LEU A 350 -17.06 26.97 -4.33
CA LEU A 350 -18.33 27.36 -3.69
C LEU A 350 -18.42 26.88 -2.23
N GLY A 351 -17.81 25.75 -1.90
CA GLY A 351 -17.77 25.19 -0.55
C GLY A 351 -16.87 25.96 0.43
N LEU A 352 -15.84 26.66 -0.06
CA LEU A 352 -14.89 27.41 0.78
C LEU A 352 -15.52 28.44 1.71
N ILE A 353 -16.70 28.98 1.36
CA ILE A 353 -17.44 29.93 2.20
C ILE A 353 -18.00 29.27 3.46
N LYS A 354 -18.35 27.98 3.37
CA LYS A 354 -18.86 27.16 4.47
C LYS A 354 -17.73 26.65 5.38
N ALA A 355 -16.52 26.49 4.84
CA ALA A 355 -15.35 26.00 5.55
C ALA A 355 -14.81 27.01 6.59
N LYS A 356 -15.29 26.90 7.83
CA LYS A 356 -14.92 27.82 8.93
C LYS A 356 -13.58 27.51 9.58
N LYS A 357 -13.15 26.24 9.58
CA LYS A 357 -11.94 25.76 10.25
C LYS A 357 -10.86 25.24 9.31
N LEU A 358 -11.16 25.13 8.01
CA LEU A 358 -10.20 24.70 7.02
C LEU A 358 -9.04 25.70 6.93
N GLU A 359 -7.85 25.20 7.20
CA GLU A 359 -6.60 25.96 7.12
C GLU A 359 -5.87 25.68 5.82
N THR A 360 -5.80 24.42 5.39
CA THR A 360 -5.07 24.00 4.19
C THR A 360 -5.96 23.23 3.23
N LEU A 361 -5.96 23.66 1.97
CA LEU A 361 -6.52 22.95 0.84
C LEU A 361 -5.42 22.76 -0.19
N ASP A 362 -5.03 21.50 -0.41
CA ASP A 362 -4.03 21.16 -1.42
C ASP A 362 -4.70 20.56 -2.66
N LEU A 363 -4.60 21.27 -3.78
CA LEU A 363 -5.08 20.85 -5.10
C LEU A 363 -3.93 20.77 -6.11
N SER A 364 -2.69 20.76 -5.64
CA SER A 364 -1.49 20.71 -6.47
C SER A 364 -1.48 19.52 -7.41
N PHE A 365 -0.81 19.63 -8.56
CA PHE A 365 -0.66 18.55 -9.54
C PHE A 365 -1.99 17.92 -10.01
N ASN A 366 -3.10 18.64 -9.92
CA ASN A 366 -4.33 18.32 -10.62
C ASN A 366 -4.37 19.08 -11.96
N PRO A 367 -5.08 18.58 -12.99
CA PRO A 367 -5.16 19.21 -14.31
C PRO A 367 -6.10 20.44 -14.31
N LEU A 368 -5.87 21.39 -13.40
CA LEU A 368 -6.62 22.64 -13.30
C LEU A 368 -6.29 23.52 -14.49
N THR A 369 -7.32 24.12 -15.09
CA THR A 369 -7.12 25.20 -16.05
C THR A 369 -6.71 26.49 -15.32
N SER A 370 -6.10 27.44 -16.02
CA SER A 370 -5.78 28.75 -15.44
C SER A 370 -7.02 29.48 -14.94
N SER A 371 -8.17 29.27 -15.60
CA SER A 371 -9.48 29.76 -15.17
C SER A 371 -9.94 29.12 -13.86
N ASP A 372 -9.75 27.81 -13.67
CA ASP A 372 -10.10 27.11 -12.42
C ASP A 372 -9.29 27.67 -11.24
N ALA A 373 -7.97 27.81 -11.44
CA ALA A 373 -7.08 28.41 -10.44
C ALA A 373 -7.51 29.84 -10.08
N PHE A 374 -7.79 30.66 -11.10
CA PHE A 374 -8.27 32.03 -10.90
C PHE A 374 -9.60 32.07 -10.14
N ASN A 375 -10.55 31.19 -10.48
CA ASN A 375 -11.84 31.10 -9.82
C ASN A 375 -11.71 30.73 -8.33
N LEU A 376 -10.78 29.85 -7.97
CA LEU A 376 -10.46 29.55 -6.56
C LEU A 376 -9.84 30.75 -5.86
N LEU A 377 -8.87 31.41 -6.48
CA LEU A 377 -8.17 32.56 -5.93
C LEU A 377 -9.13 33.70 -5.59
N VAL A 378 -10.06 34.02 -6.50
CA VAL A 378 -11.05 35.10 -6.30
C VAL A 378 -11.92 34.85 -5.05
N ARG A 379 -12.19 33.59 -4.68
CA ARG A 379 -12.96 33.27 -3.47
C ARG A 379 -12.26 33.74 -2.19
N LEU A 380 -10.93 33.86 -2.18
CA LEU A 380 -10.18 34.34 -1.02
C LEU A 380 -10.42 35.82 -0.70
N LYS A 381 -10.95 36.61 -1.67
CA LYS A 381 -11.37 38.00 -1.43
C LYS A 381 -12.57 38.09 -0.48
N ASP A 382 -13.40 37.06 -0.38
CA ASP A 382 -14.53 37.02 0.54
C ASP A 382 -14.04 36.86 2.00
N ARG A 383 -14.47 37.75 2.89
CA ARG A 383 -14.10 37.77 4.32
C ARG A 383 -14.59 36.53 5.09
N ARG A 384 -15.60 35.83 4.55
CA ARG A 384 -16.19 34.61 5.15
C ARG A 384 -15.29 33.39 4.99
N VAL A 385 -14.48 33.34 3.93
CA VAL A 385 -13.52 32.24 3.68
C VAL A 385 -12.39 32.34 4.70
N LYS A 386 -12.04 31.27 5.41
CA LYS A 386 -10.99 31.30 6.45
C LYS A 386 -9.70 30.57 6.08
N LEU A 387 -9.62 30.08 4.85
CA LEU A 387 -8.46 29.36 4.31
C LEU A 387 -7.16 30.16 4.48
N LYS A 388 -6.12 29.48 4.96
CA LYS A 388 -4.76 30.03 5.14
C LYS A 388 -3.84 29.60 4.00
N ASN A 389 -3.90 28.34 3.59
CA ASN A 389 -3.01 27.75 2.61
C ASN A 389 -3.85 27.18 1.45
N LEU A 390 -3.70 27.75 0.25
CA LEU A 390 -4.24 27.22 -0.99
C LEU A 390 -3.06 26.77 -1.84
N LEU A 391 -2.81 25.46 -1.88
CA LEU A 391 -1.68 24.91 -2.62
C LEU A 391 -2.13 24.51 -4.03
N LEU A 392 -1.46 25.07 -5.04
CA LEU A 392 -1.73 24.83 -6.47
C LEU A 392 -0.39 24.60 -7.21
N ASP A 393 0.54 23.87 -6.60
CA ASP A 393 1.82 23.57 -7.24
C ASP A 393 1.60 22.85 -8.56
N ASN A 394 2.42 23.18 -9.56
CA ASN A 394 2.30 22.65 -10.92
C ASN A 394 0.96 22.95 -11.63
N VAL A 395 0.24 23.99 -11.22
CA VAL A 395 -0.92 24.52 -11.96
C VAL A 395 -0.50 25.74 -12.78
N ILE A 396 -0.81 25.73 -14.08
CA ILE A 396 -0.49 26.85 -14.98
C ILE A 396 -1.46 28.00 -14.71
N VAL A 397 -0.94 29.20 -14.46
CA VAL A 397 -1.73 30.39 -14.15
C VAL A 397 -1.42 31.54 -15.12
N GLU A 398 -2.35 32.46 -15.32
CA GLU A 398 -2.13 33.64 -16.16
C GLU A 398 -1.57 34.83 -15.36
N THR A 399 -1.02 35.84 -16.04
CA THR A 399 -0.59 37.11 -15.43
C THR A 399 -1.67 37.76 -14.55
N LYS A 400 -2.96 37.65 -14.92
CA LYS A 400 -4.10 38.16 -14.14
C LYS A 400 -4.21 37.50 -12.75
N PHE A 401 -3.86 36.22 -12.64
CA PHE A 401 -3.84 35.49 -11.38
C PHE A 401 -2.81 36.11 -10.42
N ILE A 402 -1.60 36.41 -10.91
CA ILE A 402 -0.53 37.00 -10.11
C ILE A 402 -0.89 38.41 -9.63
N GLN A 403 -1.52 39.21 -10.49
CA GLN A 403 -2.02 40.54 -10.12
C GLN A 403 -3.04 40.44 -8.98
N THR A 404 -4.01 39.53 -9.12
CA THR A 404 -5.05 39.29 -8.11
C THR A 404 -4.48 38.74 -6.80
N LEU A 405 -3.46 37.89 -6.87
CA LEU A 405 -2.78 37.34 -5.70
C LEU A 405 -2.08 38.46 -4.90
N LYS A 406 -1.38 39.38 -5.58
CA LYS A 406 -0.76 40.56 -4.96
C LYS A 406 -1.81 41.45 -4.29
N GLU A 407 -2.98 41.64 -4.90
CA GLU A 407 -4.10 42.36 -4.26
C GLU A 407 -4.57 41.68 -2.97
N ILE A 408 -4.74 40.35 -3.00
CA ILE A 408 -5.16 39.57 -1.83
C ILE A 408 -4.12 39.68 -0.70
N GLN A 409 -2.83 39.57 -1.02
CA GLN A 409 -1.75 39.69 -0.02
C GLN A 409 -1.66 41.07 0.63
N ARG A 410 -2.10 42.14 -0.06
CA ARG A 410 -2.19 43.50 0.51
C ARG A 410 -3.31 43.62 1.56
N MET A 411 -4.32 42.75 1.54
CA MET A 411 -5.40 42.77 2.52
C MET A 411 -4.86 42.36 3.91
N LYS A 412 -5.07 43.20 4.94
CA LYS A 412 -4.62 42.91 6.33
C LYS A 412 -5.04 41.52 6.83
N SER A 413 -6.21 41.03 6.43
CA SER A 413 -6.72 39.71 6.82
C SER A 413 -6.07 38.51 6.11
N ARG A 414 -5.23 38.74 5.09
CA ARG A 414 -4.67 37.72 4.19
C ARG A 414 -3.16 37.81 3.99
N GLN A 415 -2.47 38.68 4.73
CA GLN A 415 -1.01 38.85 4.62
C GLN A 415 -0.24 37.55 4.87
N LYS A 416 -0.78 36.66 5.70
CA LYS A 416 -0.19 35.35 6.03
C LYS A 416 -0.75 34.20 5.17
N THR A 417 -1.59 34.49 4.19
CA THR A 417 -2.19 33.46 3.33
C THR A 417 -1.16 32.99 2.31
N LEU A 418 -0.81 31.71 2.35
CA LEU A 418 0.05 31.08 1.38
C LEU A 418 -0.79 30.60 0.18
N VAL A 419 -0.45 31.10 -1.00
CA VAL A 419 -0.98 30.56 -2.26
C VAL A 419 0.20 30.17 -3.13
N THR A 420 0.32 28.88 -3.41
CA THR A 420 1.34 28.41 -4.35
C THR A 420 0.75 28.29 -5.75
N HIS A 421 1.60 28.27 -6.77
CA HIS A 421 1.19 28.08 -8.16
C HIS A 421 2.36 27.50 -8.97
N GLY A 422 2.06 26.92 -10.13
CA GLY A 422 3.07 26.50 -11.10
C GLY A 422 3.54 27.63 -12.01
N TYR A 423 3.78 27.29 -13.27
CA TYR A 423 4.27 28.24 -14.27
C TYR A 423 3.26 29.36 -14.57
N VAL A 424 3.76 30.59 -14.73
CA VAL A 424 2.95 31.76 -15.11
C VAL A 424 3.01 31.96 -16.61
N ASN A 425 1.88 31.85 -17.29
CA ASN A 425 1.75 32.15 -18.72
C ASN A 425 1.60 33.67 -18.91
N PRO A 426 2.57 34.37 -19.53
CA PRO A 426 2.62 35.84 -19.55
C PRO A 426 1.47 36.52 -20.32
N SER A 427 0.84 35.88 -21.29
CA SER A 427 -0.24 36.42 -22.14
C SER A 427 -0.82 35.29 -22.99
N HIS A 428 -2.07 35.42 -23.48
CA HIS A 428 -2.67 34.55 -24.50
C HIS A 428 -1.77 34.41 -25.75
N SER A 429 -0.81 33.51 -25.69
CA SER A 429 -0.46 32.67 -26.82
C SER A 429 -0.55 31.27 -26.25
N PRO A 430 -1.55 30.45 -26.65
CA PRO A 430 -1.19 29.04 -26.77
C PRO A 430 0.09 29.07 -27.60
N MET A 431 1.19 28.51 -27.10
CA MET A 431 2.21 28.07 -28.04
C MET A 431 1.41 27.29 -29.10
N PRO A 432 1.40 27.68 -30.38
CA PRO A 432 0.98 26.73 -31.38
C PRO A 432 2.08 25.68 -31.27
N THR A 433 1.86 24.64 -30.47
CA THR A 433 2.59 23.41 -30.63
C THR A 433 2.25 23.02 -32.04
N ASP A 434 3.15 23.34 -32.96
CA ASP A 434 2.95 23.09 -34.36
C ASP A 434 2.60 21.61 -34.48
N ILE A 435 1.35 21.32 -34.82
CA ILE A 435 0.85 19.93 -34.88
C ILE A 435 1.54 19.18 -36.02
N ARG A 436 2.10 19.89 -37.00
CA ARG A 436 2.75 19.33 -38.20
C ARG A 436 3.91 18.38 -37.82
N PRO A 437 4.90 18.78 -36.98
CA PRO A 437 5.91 17.86 -36.46
C PRO A 437 5.37 16.65 -35.68
N LEU A 438 4.31 16.86 -34.89
CA LEU A 438 3.69 15.82 -34.07
C LEU A 438 2.99 14.77 -34.94
N LEU A 439 2.25 15.21 -35.95
CA LEU A 439 1.59 14.36 -36.93
C LEU A 439 2.60 13.53 -37.73
N LEU A 440 3.70 14.14 -38.19
CA LEU A 440 4.75 13.41 -38.92
C LEU A 440 5.47 12.37 -38.04
N ARG A 441 5.69 12.66 -36.76
CA ARG A 441 6.22 11.67 -35.79
C ARG A 441 5.22 10.55 -35.49
N ARG A 442 3.93 10.86 -35.45
CA ARG A 442 2.85 9.86 -35.29
C ARG A 442 2.75 8.96 -36.52
N ALA A 443 2.88 9.50 -37.73
CA ALA A 443 2.96 8.70 -38.96
C ALA A 443 4.15 7.73 -38.95
N GLU A 444 5.33 8.19 -38.51
CA GLU A 444 6.51 7.33 -38.35
C GLU A 444 6.28 6.24 -37.30
N ALA A 445 5.69 6.57 -36.15
CA ALA A 445 5.36 5.58 -35.13
C ALA A 445 4.38 4.50 -35.65
N VAL A 446 3.41 4.89 -36.50
CA VAL A 446 2.49 3.95 -37.17
C VAL A 446 3.25 3.05 -38.13
N GLY A 447 4.14 3.59 -38.96
CA GLY A 447 4.98 2.80 -39.87
C GLY A 447 5.93 1.82 -39.15
N GLN A 448 6.39 2.18 -37.95
CA GLN A 448 7.28 1.35 -37.12
C GLN A 448 6.55 0.37 -36.19
N ALA A 449 5.22 0.43 -36.10
CA ALA A 449 4.41 -0.36 -35.15
C ALA A 449 4.43 -1.88 -35.41
N ALA A 450 4.90 -2.32 -36.59
CA ALA A 450 4.97 -3.73 -36.93
C ALA A 450 6.00 -4.52 -36.08
N LYS A 451 5.58 -5.68 -35.56
CA LYS A 451 6.41 -6.57 -34.72
C LYS A 451 7.65 -7.10 -35.44
N LYS A 452 7.56 -7.43 -36.74
CA LYS A 452 8.69 -7.90 -37.56
C LYS A 452 9.38 -6.74 -38.28
N LYS A 453 10.71 -6.69 -38.25
CA LYS A 453 11.51 -5.62 -38.91
C LYS A 453 11.27 -5.52 -40.43
N SER A 454 10.99 -6.63 -41.12
CA SER A 454 10.72 -6.68 -42.56
C SER A 454 9.41 -6.00 -42.98
N HIS A 455 8.48 -5.77 -42.04
CA HIS A 455 7.18 -5.14 -42.29
C HIS A 455 7.10 -3.70 -41.76
N ARG A 456 8.22 -3.16 -41.26
CA ARG A 456 8.28 -1.76 -40.84
C ARG A 456 8.47 -0.87 -42.05
N VAL A 457 7.72 0.21 -42.10
CA VAL A 457 7.72 1.18 -43.20
C VAL A 457 8.14 2.52 -42.63
N ASP A 458 9.14 3.15 -43.26
CA ASP A 458 9.60 4.49 -42.90
C ASP A 458 8.67 5.52 -43.57
N ALA A 459 7.91 6.24 -42.76
CA ALA A 459 6.88 7.15 -43.24
C ALA A 459 7.50 8.35 -43.98
N ALA A 460 8.69 8.80 -43.57
CA ALA A 460 9.40 9.87 -44.25
C ALA A 460 9.75 9.46 -45.70
N LEU A 461 10.25 8.24 -45.92
CA LEU A 461 10.53 7.73 -47.28
C LEU A 461 9.26 7.59 -48.12
N VAL A 462 8.13 7.21 -47.51
CA VAL A 462 6.83 7.14 -48.18
C VAL A 462 6.40 8.53 -48.67
N PHE A 463 6.46 9.56 -47.81
CA PHE A 463 6.13 10.92 -48.20
C PHE A 463 7.08 11.48 -49.28
N MET A 464 8.38 11.16 -49.20
CA MET A 464 9.34 11.51 -50.25
C MET A 464 9.02 10.86 -51.59
N GLN A 465 8.61 9.58 -51.58
CA GLN A 465 8.24 8.85 -52.78
C GLN A 465 6.94 9.39 -53.39
N MET A 466 5.93 9.71 -52.57
CA MET A 466 4.69 10.35 -53.01
C MET A 466 4.97 11.68 -53.71
N TYR A 467 5.80 12.53 -53.12
CA TYR A 467 6.18 13.81 -53.71
C TYR A 467 6.98 13.65 -55.02
N LYS A 468 7.85 12.64 -55.10
CA LYS A 468 8.58 12.31 -56.34
C LYS A 468 7.63 11.85 -57.46
N MET A 469 6.54 11.14 -57.12
CA MET A 469 5.52 10.70 -58.09
C MET A 469 4.64 11.86 -58.55
N ASN A 470 4.21 12.72 -57.63
CA ASN A 470 3.40 13.89 -57.94
C ASN A 470 3.66 15.03 -56.94
N PRO A 471 4.27 16.15 -57.36
CA PRO A 471 4.52 17.29 -56.47
C PRO A 471 3.30 18.20 -56.29
N GLU A 472 2.24 18.04 -57.09
CA GLU A 472 1.01 18.83 -57.00
C GLU A 472 0.18 18.47 -55.76
N PRO A 473 -0.64 19.40 -55.23
CA PRO A 473 -1.55 19.11 -54.12
C PRO A 473 -2.50 17.97 -54.46
N ILE A 474 -2.56 16.96 -53.59
CA ILE A 474 -3.36 15.75 -53.82
C ILE A 474 -4.64 15.74 -52.97
N ASN A 475 -5.70 15.13 -53.49
CA ASN A 475 -6.95 15.00 -52.73
C ASN A 475 -6.82 13.93 -51.62
N ILE A 476 -7.65 14.04 -50.58
CA ILE A 476 -7.62 13.12 -49.42
C ILE A 476 -7.75 11.65 -49.83
N LYS A 477 -8.64 11.32 -50.77
CA LYS A 477 -8.85 9.92 -51.21
C LYS A 477 -7.61 9.35 -51.89
N GLU A 478 -6.95 10.17 -52.70
CA GLU A 478 -5.73 9.83 -53.41
C GLU A 478 -4.55 9.72 -52.44
N PHE A 479 -4.46 10.60 -51.44
CA PHE A 479 -3.49 10.50 -50.35
C PHE A 479 -3.63 9.18 -49.59
N SER A 480 -4.85 8.79 -49.20
CA SER A 480 -5.11 7.51 -48.55
C SER A 480 -4.72 6.33 -49.44
N ARG A 481 -5.06 6.39 -50.74
CA ARG A 481 -4.74 5.35 -51.72
C ARG A 481 -3.23 5.17 -51.89
N LEU A 482 -2.49 6.26 -52.06
CA LEU A 482 -1.03 6.24 -52.20
C LEU A 482 -0.35 5.76 -50.91
N SER A 483 -0.88 6.15 -49.75
CA SER A 483 -0.35 5.70 -48.44
C SER A 483 -0.45 4.19 -48.31
N LEU A 484 -1.63 3.64 -48.64
CA LEU A 484 -1.87 2.21 -48.62
C LEU A 484 -0.99 1.45 -49.64
N MET A 485 -0.85 1.99 -50.86
CA MET A 485 -0.03 1.39 -51.92
C MET A 485 1.45 1.30 -51.55
N LEU A 486 1.96 2.27 -50.78
CA LEU A 486 3.34 2.31 -50.30
C LEU A 486 3.53 1.62 -48.93
N GLY A 487 2.50 0.94 -48.42
CA GLY A 487 2.56 0.13 -47.20
C GLY A 487 2.37 0.90 -45.89
N LEU A 488 1.98 2.18 -45.94
CA LEU A 488 1.71 3.00 -44.75
C LEU A 488 0.20 3.07 -44.47
N HIS A 489 -0.26 2.32 -43.47
CA HIS A 489 -1.67 2.23 -43.10
C HIS A 489 -2.10 3.38 -42.17
N LEU A 490 -2.47 4.52 -42.74
CA LEU A 490 -3.02 5.67 -42.01
C LEU A 490 -4.55 5.58 -41.95
N GLY A 491 -5.15 5.70 -40.76
CA GLY A 491 -6.62 5.68 -40.62
C GLY A 491 -7.28 6.98 -41.09
N ASP A 492 -8.53 6.92 -41.50
CA ASP A 492 -9.27 8.08 -42.04
C ASP A 492 -9.23 9.34 -41.15
N PRO A 493 -9.38 9.25 -39.80
CA PRO A 493 -9.26 10.43 -38.93
C PRO A 493 -7.88 11.09 -38.99
N PHE A 494 -6.82 10.29 -39.17
CA PHE A 494 -5.46 10.81 -39.29
C PHE A 494 -5.25 11.54 -40.61
N VAL A 495 -5.88 11.07 -41.69
CA VAL A 495 -5.77 11.74 -43.00
C VAL A 495 -6.53 13.07 -43.00
N ASP A 496 -7.69 13.14 -42.33
CA ASP A 496 -8.37 14.42 -42.10
C ASP A 496 -7.51 15.38 -41.26
N GLU A 497 -6.85 14.90 -40.19
CA GLU A 497 -5.89 15.70 -39.41
C GLU A 497 -4.71 16.21 -40.27
N MET A 498 -4.20 15.39 -41.21
CA MET A 498 -3.15 15.78 -42.15
C MET A 498 -3.63 16.87 -43.13
N TYR A 499 -4.88 16.81 -43.56
CA TYR A 499 -5.49 17.86 -44.38
C TYR A 499 -5.61 19.19 -43.62
N ASP A 500 -6.08 19.15 -42.37
CA ASP A 500 -6.19 20.35 -41.55
C ASP A 500 -4.81 20.98 -41.24
N ALA A 501 -3.77 20.15 -41.13
CA ALA A 501 -2.41 20.58 -40.83
C ALA A 501 -1.60 21.06 -42.05
N PHE A 502 -1.89 20.54 -43.25
CA PHE A 502 -1.19 20.86 -44.50
C PHE A 502 -2.17 21.22 -45.64
N PRO A 503 -2.93 22.32 -45.52
CA PRO A 503 -3.98 22.65 -46.47
C PRO A 503 -3.41 23.08 -47.83
N GLY A 504 -3.90 22.47 -48.90
CA GLY A 504 -3.63 22.87 -50.29
C GLY A 504 -4.41 24.12 -50.74
N PRO A 505 -4.18 24.62 -51.96
CA PRO A 505 -4.86 25.79 -52.50
C PRO A 505 -6.38 25.58 -52.57
N LYS A 506 -7.14 26.60 -52.12
CA LYS A 506 -8.60 26.56 -52.10
C LYS A 506 -9.14 26.57 -53.54
N SER A 507 -9.52 25.42 -54.06
CA SER A 507 -10.27 25.31 -55.32
C SER A 507 -11.75 25.60 -55.08
N GLY A 508 -12.43 26.27 -56.02
CA GLY A 508 -13.85 26.66 -55.90
C GLY A 508 -14.86 25.50 -55.87
N LYS A 509 -14.40 24.24 -55.86
CA LYS A 509 -15.21 23.04 -55.60
C LYS A 509 -14.80 22.45 -54.25
N LEU A 510 -15.72 21.78 -53.56
CA LEU A 510 -15.60 21.15 -52.23
C LEU A 510 -14.54 20.01 -52.11
N VAL A 511 -13.40 20.14 -52.80
CA VAL A 511 -12.32 19.16 -52.86
C VAL A 511 -11.28 19.52 -51.79
N LYS A 512 -11.17 18.68 -50.77
CA LYS A 512 -10.12 18.77 -49.74
C LYS A 512 -8.78 18.33 -50.35
N LEU A 513 -7.80 19.23 -50.39
CA LEU A 513 -6.46 19.02 -50.96
C LEU A 513 -5.37 19.16 -49.89
N ILE A 514 -4.36 18.29 -49.94
CA ILE A 514 -3.17 18.29 -49.08
C ILE A 514 -1.98 18.83 -49.87
N ASP A 515 -1.27 19.81 -49.31
CA ASP A 515 -0.06 20.38 -49.91
C ASP A 515 1.17 19.49 -49.65
N MET A 516 1.54 18.69 -50.65
CA MET A 516 2.68 17.78 -50.54
C MET A 516 4.04 18.51 -50.50
N ALA A 517 4.13 19.75 -50.99
CA ALA A 517 5.36 20.53 -50.90
C ALA A 517 5.64 20.97 -49.46
N GLN A 518 4.59 21.41 -48.74
CA GLN A 518 4.70 21.74 -47.31
C GLN A 518 5.00 20.50 -46.46
N VAL A 519 4.37 19.36 -46.75
CA VAL A 519 4.68 18.08 -46.09
C VAL A 519 6.16 17.76 -46.25
N MET A 520 6.71 17.92 -47.46
CA MET A 520 8.11 17.62 -47.76
C MET A 520 9.11 18.57 -47.13
N GLU A 521 8.79 19.86 -47.03
CA GLU A 521 9.62 20.83 -46.31
C GLU A 521 9.79 20.40 -44.84
N PHE A 522 8.70 20.02 -44.19
CA PHE A 522 8.72 19.56 -42.79
C PHE A 522 9.40 18.20 -42.63
N VAL A 523 9.20 17.27 -43.57
CA VAL A 523 9.89 15.96 -43.57
C VAL A 523 11.41 16.15 -43.71
N LYS A 524 11.88 17.01 -44.62
CA LYS A 524 13.31 17.31 -44.77
C LYS A 524 13.91 17.98 -43.52
N ARG A 525 13.14 18.85 -42.87
CA ARG A 525 13.56 19.51 -41.62
C ARG A 525 13.67 18.54 -40.44
N LEU A 526 12.75 17.57 -40.36
CA LEU A 526 12.71 16.59 -39.26
C LEU A 526 13.68 15.41 -39.47
N TYR A 527 13.94 15.04 -40.73
CA TYR A 527 14.72 13.86 -41.10
C TYR A 527 15.76 14.19 -42.20
N PRO A 528 16.79 14.99 -41.90
CA PRO A 528 17.76 15.47 -42.90
C PRO A 528 18.61 14.36 -43.54
N ASP A 529 18.81 13.25 -42.83
CA ASP A 529 19.67 12.14 -43.27
C ASP A 529 18.94 11.12 -44.17
N ARG A 530 17.62 11.23 -44.32
CA ARG A 530 16.81 10.28 -45.09
C ARG A 530 16.85 10.62 -46.58
N ARG A 531 17.15 9.63 -47.42
CA ARG A 531 17.19 9.75 -48.88
C ARG A 531 16.56 8.53 -49.54
N LEU A 532 15.85 8.74 -50.65
CA LEU A 532 15.31 7.65 -51.46
C LEU A 532 16.47 6.81 -52.03
N PRO A 533 16.32 5.48 -52.13
CA PRO A 533 17.32 4.62 -52.77
C PRO A 533 17.50 5.01 -54.24
N ALA A 534 18.72 4.86 -54.75
CA ALA A 534 19.05 5.18 -56.14
C ALA A 534 18.17 4.34 -57.09
N THR A 535 17.47 5.00 -58.00
CA THR A 535 16.70 4.33 -59.06
C THR A 535 17.68 3.51 -59.91
N PRO A 536 17.47 2.19 -60.13
CA PRO A 536 18.33 1.43 -61.03
C PRO A 536 18.28 2.02 -62.45
N PRO A 537 19.39 2.03 -63.21
CA PRO A 537 19.40 2.54 -64.58
C PRO A 537 18.40 1.75 -65.45
N SER A 538 17.65 2.44 -66.32
CA SER A 538 16.65 1.79 -67.17
C SER A 538 17.34 0.80 -68.11
N ALA A 539 16.81 -0.42 -68.16
CA ALA A 539 17.29 -1.46 -69.07
C ALA A 539 17.21 -0.94 -70.52
N SER A 540 18.36 -0.71 -71.14
CA SER A 540 18.50 -0.51 -72.57
C SER A 540 18.07 -1.76 -73.33
N ALA A 541 17.47 -1.55 -74.49
CA ALA A 541 16.88 -2.51 -75.42
C ALA A 541 17.71 -3.81 -75.67
N PRO A 542 17.05 -4.93 -76.04
CA PRO A 542 17.70 -6.22 -76.23
C PRO A 542 18.76 -6.18 -77.36
N PRO A 543 19.86 -6.94 -77.23
CA PRO A 543 20.94 -6.93 -78.21
C PRO A 543 20.50 -7.60 -79.52
N THR A 544 20.93 -7.00 -80.64
CA THR A 544 20.80 -7.53 -81.99
C THR A 544 21.58 -8.85 -82.16
N PRO A 545 21.09 -9.81 -82.97
CA PRO A 545 21.77 -11.09 -83.17
C PRO A 545 23.07 -10.91 -83.98
N PRO A 546 24.08 -11.78 -83.75
CA PRO A 546 25.40 -11.63 -84.36
C PRO A 546 25.40 -12.02 -85.86
N PRO A 547 26.30 -11.44 -86.67
CA PRO A 547 26.38 -11.72 -88.10
C PRO A 547 26.98 -13.11 -88.40
N PRO A 548 26.69 -13.70 -89.57
CA PRO A 548 27.14 -15.05 -89.91
C PRO A 548 28.66 -15.11 -90.07
N SER A 549 29.28 -16.15 -89.49
CA SER A 549 30.72 -16.38 -89.56
C SER A 549 31.14 -16.75 -90.99
N LYS A 550 32.14 -16.01 -91.50
CA LYS A 550 32.84 -16.35 -92.74
C LYS A 550 33.70 -17.58 -92.53
N ALA A 551 33.54 -18.56 -93.42
CA ALA A 551 34.45 -19.67 -93.59
C ALA A 551 35.89 -19.19 -93.83
N GLN A 552 36.85 -19.80 -93.14
CA GLN A 552 38.23 -19.90 -93.59
C GLN A 552 38.63 -21.37 -93.55
N ALA A 553 38.63 -21.98 -94.73
CA ALA A 553 39.47 -23.12 -95.03
C ALA A 553 40.89 -22.63 -95.30
N LYS A 554 41.90 -23.31 -94.75
CA LYS A 554 43.11 -23.74 -95.50
C LYS A 554 43.98 -24.69 -94.65
N SER A 555 44.06 -25.91 -95.20
CA SER A 555 45.05 -27.00 -95.14
C SER A 555 46.49 -26.52 -95.43
N PRO A 556 47.57 -27.33 -95.30
CA PRO A 556 47.74 -28.76 -95.67
C PRO A 556 47.40 -29.77 -94.58
#